data_AF-A0A8J7KU47-F1
#
_entry.id   AF-A0A8J7KU47-F1
#
_cell.length_a   1.000
_cell.length_b   1.000
_cell.length_c   1.000
_cell.angle_alpha   90.00
_cell.angle_beta   90.00
_cell.angle_gamma   90.00
#
_symmetry.space_group_name_H-M   'P 1'
#
loop_
_entity.id
_entity.type
_entity.pdbx_description
1 polymer ?
#
loop_
_entity_poly.entity_id
_entity_poly.type
_entity_poly.pdbx_seq_one_letter_code
_entity_poly.pdbx_strand_id
1 'polypeptide(L)'
;MPSATTTREDPRYPYRHRVSVRFFGNVGDAAADDPGWDSAYGWRSIRRKGDRETIVDIHIKTLIERDPLMACLVALRDVTWFNPESTTLAEGLPYVGLGHADVQAADARLRRFAPYLRQVFPALAASEGIIEYDMVDIAAMQTALDSRYGKALPGKLWLKKDSHLPISGSIKARVGIYEVLVHAEQLALQAGLITVTDDYRQLANEDARHFFSQYRIAVGSTGNLGMSIGIMGATLGFKVSVHMSADARQWKKDRLRAHGVDVVEYQQDYGVAVEQGRKAAQDDPYCFFIDDENSRSLFLGYVVAGDRLKAQFVREITRGSAYVLAVRRAA
;
A
#
# COMPACT_ATOMS: atom_id res chain seq x y z
N MET A 1 -6.35 -52.15 -5.27
CA MET A 1 -7.77 -51.79 -5.46
C MET A 1 -8.44 -52.00 -4.11
N PRO A 2 -8.58 -50.94 -3.29
CA PRO A 2 -9.75 -50.04 -3.34
C PRO A 2 -9.33 -48.58 -2.95
N SER A 3 -10.15 -47.54 -2.76
CA SER A 3 -11.60 -47.36 -2.72
C SER A 3 -11.95 -45.99 -3.32
N ALA A 4 -13.09 -45.93 -4.01
CA ALA A 4 -13.65 -44.70 -4.53
C ALA A 4 -14.09 -43.78 -3.37
N THR A 5 -13.58 -42.55 -3.34
CA THR A 5 -14.13 -41.49 -2.50
C THR A 5 -15.12 -40.70 -3.34
N THR A 6 -16.41 -40.94 -3.08
CA THR A 6 -17.53 -40.18 -3.65
C THR A 6 -17.49 -38.75 -3.10
N THR A 7 -17.18 -37.79 -3.96
CA THR A 7 -17.39 -36.36 -3.68
C THR A 7 -18.89 -36.07 -3.67
N ARG A 8 -19.43 -35.70 -2.51
CA ARG A 8 -20.80 -35.20 -2.39
C ARG A 8 -20.81 -33.73 -2.83
N GLU A 9 -21.49 -33.45 -3.95
CA GLU A 9 -21.68 -32.10 -4.47
C GLU A 9 -22.64 -31.30 -3.56
N ASP A 10 -22.25 -30.08 -3.16
CA ASP A 10 -23.17 -29.09 -2.56
C ASP A 10 -23.81 -28.28 -3.71
N PRO A 11 -25.13 -28.37 -3.93
CA PRO A 11 -25.81 -27.77 -5.07
C PRO A 11 -25.85 -26.23 -5.06
N ARG A 12 -25.27 -25.56 -4.06
CA ARG A 12 -25.30 -24.09 -3.94
C ARG A 12 -24.20 -23.35 -4.71
N TYR A 13 -23.15 -24.02 -5.19
CA TYR A 13 -22.02 -23.35 -5.88
C TYR A 13 -21.45 -24.18 -7.06
N PRO A 14 -22.01 -24.08 -8.28
CA PRO A 14 -21.63 -24.92 -9.41
C PRO A 14 -20.32 -24.52 -10.14
N TYR A 15 -19.59 -23.48 -9.71
CA TYR A 15 -18.40 -23.00 -10.44
C TYR A 15 -17.19 -22.82 -9.50
N ARG A 16 -16.29 -23.81 -9.47
CA ARG A 16 -14.96 -23.68 -8.85
C ARG A 16 -13.90 -23.40 -9.94
N HIS A 17 -13.46 -22.15 -10.07
CA HIS A 17 -12.29 -21.79 -10.87
C HIS A 17 -11.02 -21.74 -10.02
N ARG A 18 -9.90 -22.22 -10.57
CA ARG A 18 -8.54 -22.14 -9.99
C ARG A 18 -8.05 -20.68 -10.03
N VAL A 19 -7.55 -20.14 -8.92
CA VAL A 19 -6.99 -18.77 -8.83
C VAL A 19 -5.60 -18.84 -8.18
N SER A 20 -4.53 -18.92 -8.97
CA SER A 20 -3.18 -18.99 -8.40
C SER A 20 -2.75 -17.66 -7.77
N VAL A 21 -2.30 -17.69 -6.52
CA VAL A 21 -1.58 -16.61 -5.84
C VAL A 21 -0.16 -17.10 -5.58
N ARG A 22 0.84 -16.34 -6.06
CA ARG A 22 2.26 -16.55 -5.75
C ARG A 22 2.68 -15.56 -4.68
N PHE A 23 3.21 -16.07 -3.58
CA PHE A 23 3.91 -15.26 -2.59
C PHE A 23 5.41 -15.30 -2.90
N PHE A 24 6.03 -14.13 -2.98
CA PHE A 24 7.49 -13.99 -2.93
C PHE A 24 7.83 -13.33 -1.60
N GLY A 25 8.34 -14.12 -0.65
CA GLY A 25 8.91 -13.63 0.60
C GLY A 25 10.35 -14.11 0.67
N ASN A 26 11.29 -13.16 0.75
CA ASN A 26 12.66 -13.44 1.10
C ASN A 26 12.74 -13.25 2.63
N VAL A 27 12.92 -14.35 3.37
CA VAL A 27 13.10 -14.28 4.82
C VAL A 27 14.59 -14.08 5.08
N GLY A 28 14.99 -12.82 5.29
CA GLY A 28 16.31 -12.45 5.77
C GLY A 28 16.28 -12.29 7.28
N ASP A 29 17.27 -12.86 7.96
CA ASP A 29 17.43 -12.83 9.42
C ASP A 29 17.67 -11.40 9.93
N ALA A 30 16.61 -10.75 10.45
CA ALA A 30 16.73 -9.50 11.18
C ALA A 30 17.11 -9.76 12.65
N ALA A 31 18.26 -9.21 13.04
CA ALA A 31 18.84 -9.32 14.36
C ALA A 31 17.93 -8.76 15.46
N ALA A 32 17.87 -9.49 16.57
CA ALA A 32 17.30 -9.06 17.84
C ALA A 32 18.07 -7.86 18.39
N ASP A 33 17.38 -6.84 18.89
CA ASP A 33 17.59 -6.28 20.24
C ASP A 33 16.61 -5.12 20.45
N ASP A 34 15.45 -5.43 21.04
CA ASP A 34 14.55 -4.45 21.69
C ASP A 34 13.86 -5.12 22.91
N PRO A 35 14.14 -4.69 24.16
CA PRO A 35 13.49 -5.19 25.36
C PRO A 35 12.26 -4.33 25.71
N GLY A 36 11.18 -4.41 24.92
CA GLY A 36 9.99 -3.58 25.12
C GLY A 36 8.62 -4.26 25.06
N TRP A 37 8.56 -5.56 24.74
CA TRP A 37 7.28 -6.27 24.61
C TRP A 37 6.91 -6.98 25.91
N ASP A 38 6.21 -6.28 26.80
CA ASP A 38 5.53 -6.88 27.94
C ASP A 38 4.01 -6.89 27.66
N SER A 39 3.52 -7.99 27.09
CA SER A 39 2.08 -8.24 26.90
C SER A 39 1.68 -9.48 27.67
N ALA A 40 0.95 -9.28 28.79
CA ALA A 40 -0.12 -10.09 29.42
C ALA A 40 -0.10 -11.64 29.45
N TYR A 41 0.91 -12.31 28.91
CA TYR A 41 1.16 -13.74 28.98
C TYR A 41 2.59 -13.87 29.47
N GLY A 42 2.77 -14.27 30.73
CA GLY A 42 4.06 -14.23 31.40
C GLY A 42 5.14 -15.00 30.64
N TRP A 43 6.12 -14.28 30.09
CA TRP A 43 7.33 -14.85 29.52
C TRP A 43 8.56 -14.11 30.07
N ARG A 44 9.29 -14.76 30.98
CA ARG A 44 10.63 -14.31 31.37
C ARG A 44 11.63 -14.72 30.28
N SER A 45 12.25 -13.74 29.65
CA SER A 45 13.30 -13.92 28.65
C SER A 45 14.66 -14.12 29.31
N ILE A 46 15.24 -15.31 29.13
CA ILE A 46 16.70 -15.52 29.12
C ILE A 46 16.94 -16.43 27.91
N ARG A 47 17.52 -15.95 26.81
CA ARG A 47 17.77 -16.81 25.64
C ARG A 47 19.12 -16.56 24.98
N ARG A 48 19.79 -17.66 24.64
CA ARG A 48 21.05 -17.72 23.88
C ARG A 48 20.74 -17.94 22.38
N LYS A 49 21.69 -17.57 21.54
CA LYS A 49 21.60 -17.54 20.06
C LYS A 49 21.16 -18.85 19.38
N GLY A 50 21.27 -20.02 20.04
CA GLY A 50 20.84 -21.33 19.51
C GLY A 50 19.37 -21.71 19.75
N ASP A 51 18.64 -20.99 20.61
CA ASP A 51 17.24 -21.33 20.94
C ASP A 51 16.25 -20.82 19.88
N ARG A 52 16.62 -19.81 19.06
CA ARG A 52 15.70 -19.21 18.08
C ARG A 52 15.39 -20.15 16.90
N GLU A 53 16.42 -20.71 16.25
CA GLU A 53 16.23 -21.62 15.11
C GLU A 53 15.38 -22.84 15.49
N THR A 54 15.69 -23.46 16.64
CA THR A 54 14.96 -24.62 17.15
C THR A 54 13.49 -24.32 17.44
N ILE A 55 13.17 -23.13 17.98
CA ILE A 55 11.78 -22.73 18.28
C ILE A 55 10.98 -22.39 17.01
N VAL A 56 11.62 -21.77 16.00
CA VAL A 56 10.99 -21.48 14.70
C VAL A 56 10.67 -22.78 13.97
N ASP A 57 11.59 -23.75 13.96
CA ASP A 57 11.38 -25.05 13.30
C ASP A 57 10.24 -25.87 13.94
N ILE A 58 10.13 -25.84 15.28
CA ILE A 58 9.03 -26.49 16.00
C ILE A 58 7.69 -25.82 15.63
N HIS A 59 7.65 -24.48 15.55
CA HIS A 59 6.44 -23.76 15.16
C HIS A 59 6.01 -24.03 13.72
N ILE A 60 6.94 -24.08 12.77
CA ILE A 60 6.63 -24.35 11.36
C ILE A 60 6.04 -25.76 11.20
N LYS A 61 6.61 -26.77 11.86
CA LYS A 61 6.08 -28.15 11.83
C LYS A 61 4.67 -28.22 12.38
N THR A 62 4.40 -27.59 13.52
CA THR A 62 3.05 -27.54 14.10
C THR A 62 2.06 -26.81 13.20
N LEU A 63 2.47 -25.75 12.49
CA LEU A 63 1.62 -25.05 11.52
C LEU A 63 1.29 -25.93 10.29
N ILE A 64 2.27 -26.69 9.79
CA ILE A 64 2.08 -27.65 8.69
C ILE A 64 1.12 -28.76 9.07
N GLU A 65 1.22 -29.29 10.30
CA GLU A 65 0.31 -30.32 10.81
C GLU A 65 -1.13 -29.81 10.96
N ARG A 66 -1.30 -28.52 11.31
CA ARG A 66 -2.61 -27.91 11.52
C ARG A 66 -3.31 -27.48 10.23
N ASP A 67 -2.56 -27.02 9.23
CA ASP A 67 -3.11 -26.54 7.97
C ASP A 67 -2.29 -27.05 6.77
N PRO A 68 -2.83 -27.97 5.96
CA PRO A 68 -2.19 -28.47 4.75
C PRO A 68 -1.79 -27.38 3.75
N LEU A 69 -2.41 -26.19 3.81
CA LEU A 69 -2.03 -25.05 2.99
C LEU A 69 -0.61 -24.57 3.30
N MET A 70 -0.15 -24.69 4.56
CA MET A 70 1.22 -24.35 4.96
C MET A 70 2.24 -25.23 4.25
N ALA A 71 1.96 -26.52 4.07
CA ALA A 71 2.83 -27.41 3.29
C ALA A 71 2.95 -26.98 1.81
N CYS A 72 1.88 -26.41 1.24
CA CYS A 72 1.93 -25.86 -0.11
C CYS A 72 2.77 -24.58 -0.18
N LEU A 73 2.63 -23.68 0.81
CA LEU A 73 3.42 -22.45 0.89
C LEU A 73 4.92 -22.73 1.08
N VAL A 74 5.28 -23.63 2.00
CA VAL A 74 6.68 -24.03 2.25
C VAL A 74 7.29 -24.66 1.00
N ALA A 75 6.51 -25.44 0.24
CA ALA A 75 6.94 -26.03 -1.02
C ALA A 75 6.91 -25.06 -2.21
N LEU A 76 6.61 -23.77 -2.00
CA LEU A 76 6.49 -22.74 -3.04
C LEU A 76 5.54 -23.13 -4.19
N ARG A 77 4.51 -23.92 -3.87
CA ARG A 77 3.48 -24.31 -4.85
C ARG A 77 2.49 -23.17 -5.00
N ASP A 78 1.97 -22.98 -6.22
CA ASP A 78 0.90 -22.01 -6.48
C ASP A 78 -0.33 -22.39 -5.62
N VAL A 79 -0.77 -21.48 -4.75
CA VAL A 79 -1.91 -21.70 -3.84
C VAL A 79 -3.09 -20.84 -4.26
N THR A 80 -4.29 -21.41 -4.17
CA THR A 80 -5.56 -20.69 -4.20
C THR A 80 -6.25 -20.89 -2.86
N TRP A 81 -6.54 -19.80 -2.15
CA TRP A 81 -7.32 -19.86 -0.92
C TRP A 81 -8.54 -18.94 -1.05
N PHE A 82 -9.73 -19.52 -0.89
CA PHE A 82 -10.98 -18.76 -0.80
C PHE A 82 -11.33 -18.69 0.67
N ASN A 83 -11.45 -17.47 1.21
CA ASN A 83 -11.80 -17.27 2.61
C ASN A 83 -13.20 -17.83 2.90
N PRO A 84 -13.33 -18.90 3.70
CA PRO A 84 -14.64 -19.48 4.03
C PRO A 84 -15.46 -18.58 4.96
N GLU A 85 -14.81 -17.64 5.65
CA GLU A 85 -15.39 -16.72 6.62
C GLU A 85 -15.70 -15.34 6.00
N SER A 86 -15.96 -15.27 4.68
CA SER A 86 -16.37 -14.01 4.05
C SER A 86 -17.78 -13.62 4.55
N THR A 87 -17.92 -12.41 5.08
CA THR A 87 -19.18 -11.91 5.64
C THR A 87 -19.85 -10.88 4.73
N THR A 88 -21.06 -10.46 5.09
CA THR A 88 -21.72 -9.32 4.44
C THR A 88 -21.04 -8.00 4.84
N LEU A 89 -21.27 -6.93 4.06
CA LEU A 89 -20.77 -5.58 4.43
C LEU A 89 -21.24 -5.16 5.83
N ALA A 90 -22.51 -5.42 6.17
CA ALA A 90 -23.08 -5.02 7.46
C ALA A 90 -22.39 -5.71 8.64
N GLU A 91 -22.03 -6.99 8.50
CA GLU A 91 -21.33 -7.75 9.52
C GLU A 91 -19.83 -7.44 9.59
N GLY A 92 -19.18 -7.22 8.43
CA GLY A 92 -17.74 -6.99 8.35
C GLY A 92 -17.30 -5.56 8.67
N LEU A 93 -18.10 -4.55 8.30
CA LEU A 93 -17.72 -3.14 8.42
C LEU A 93 -17.33 -2.70 9.85
N PRO A 94 -17.99 -3.15 10.94
CA PRO A 94 -17.58 -2.80 12.31
C PRO A 94 -16.14 -3.19 12.67
N TYR A 95 -15.59 -4.23 12.03
CA TYR A 95 -14.22 -4.71 12.30
C TYR A 95 -13.14 -3.92 11.56
N VAL A 96 -13.49 -3.09 10.59
CA VAL A 96 -12.52 -2.29 9.80
C VAL A 96 -11.99 -1.11 10.63
N GLY A 97 -12.81 -0.56 11.53
CA GLY A 97 -12.46 0.63 12.32
C GLY A 97 -12.40 1.94 11.52
N LEU A 98 -12.83 1.92 10.25
CA LEU A 98 -12.98 3.06 9.35
C LEU A 98 -14.30 2.92 8.58
N GLY A 99 -14.95 4.06 8.31
CA GLY A 99 -16.25 4.11 7.65
C GLY A 99 -16.30 5.03 6.44
N HIS A 100 -17.49 5.17 5.86
CA HIS A 100 -17.68 6.00 4.66
C HIS A 100 -17.33 7.48 4.90
N ALA A 101 -17.56 7.99 6.11
CA ALA A 101 -17.21 9.36 6.48
C ALA A 101 -15.70 9.62 6.39
N ASP A 102 -14.86 8.65 6.79
CA ASP A 102 -13.40 8.76 6.69
C ASP A 102 -12.94 8.82 5.23
N VAL A 103 -13.58 8.01 4.37
CA VAL A 103 -13.32 8.02 2.92
C VAL A 103 -13.71 9.35 2.28
N GLN A 104 -14.87 9.90 2.65
CA GLN A 104 -15.31 11.20 2.18
C GLN A 104 -14.40 12.33 2.67
N ALA A 105 -13.93 12.27 3.92
CA ALA A 105 -12.97 13.23 4.45
C ALA A 105 -11.63 13.17 3.71
N ALA A 106 -11.17 11.97 3.34
CA ALA A 106 -9.97 11.78 2.53
C ALA A 106 -10.12 12.34 1.11
N ASP A 107 -11.25 12.07 0.44
CA ASP A 107 -11.53 12.65 -0.89
C ASP A 107 -11.65 14.18 -0.83
N ALA A 108 -12.33 14.72 0.19
CA ALA A 108 -12.46 16.16 0.39
C ALA A 108 -11.09 16.84 0.58
N ARG A 109 -10.17 16.22 1.34
CA ARG A 109 -8.78 16.69 1.46
C ARG A 109 -8.08 16.71 0.12
N LEU A 110 -8.14 15.62 -0.64
CA LEU A 110 -7.54 15.57 -1.98
C LEU A 110 -8.10 16.63 -2.92
N ARG A 111 -9.40 16.97 -2.80
CA ARG A 111 -10.00 18.08 -3.56
C ARG A 111 -9.48 19.45 -3.12
N ARG A 112 -9.31 19.70 -1.81
CA ARG A 112 -8.69 20.95 -1.33
C ARG A 112 -7.28 21.12 -1.87
N PHE A 113 -6.50 20.04 -1.93
CA PHE A 113 -5.14 20.06 -2.49
C PHE A 113 -5.08 20.06 -4.02
N ALA A 114 -6.16 19.75 -4.75
CA ALA A 114 -6.15 19.72 -6.20
C ALA A 114 -5.58 21.01 -6.85
N PRO A 115 -6.00 22.24 -6.48
CA PRO A 115 -5.44 23.46 -7.07
C PRO A 115 -3.95 23.64 -6.76
N TYR A 116 -3.48 23.25 -5.57
CA TYR A 116 -2.06 23.22 -5.23
C TYR A 116 -1.28 22.22 -6.10
N LEU A 117 -1.77 20.98 -6.18
CA LEU A 117 -1.14 19.90 -6.95
C LEU A 117 -1.05 20.23 -8.44
N ARG A 118 -2.08 20.87 -9.00
CA ARG A 118 -2.08 21.36 -10.38
C ARG A 118 -0.96 22.38 -10.63
N GLN A 119 -0.70 23.27 -9.68
CA GLN A 119 0.32 24.31 -9.79
C GLN A 119 1.73 23.73 -9.69
N VAL A 120 1.97 22.79 -8.77
CA VAL A 120 3.34 22.28 -8.51
C VAL A 120 3.71 21.05 -9.35
N PHE A 121 2.73 20.36 -9.96
CA PHE A 121 2.99 19.23 -10.86
C PHE A 121 2.35 19.44 -12.24
N PRO A 122 3.14 19.81 -13.26
CA PRO A 122 2.64 20.00 -14.63
C PRO A 122 1.90 18.77 -15.20
N ALA A 123 2.29 17.56 -14.77
CA ALA A 123 1.63 16.31 -15.16
C ALA A 123 0.16 16.21 -14.72
N LEU A 124 -0.29 17.06 -13.78
CA LEU A 124 -1.66 17.14 -13.30
C LEU A 124 -2.46 18.31 -13.88
N ALA A 125 -1.89 19.06 -14.83
CA ALA A 125 -2.57 20.21 -15.43
C ALA A 125 -3.89 19.81 -16.11
N ALA A 126 -3.88 18.73 -16.90
CA ALA A 126 -5.04 18.24 -17.65
C ALA A 126 -6.09 17.56 -16.76
N SER A 127 -5.70 17.08 -15.57
CA SER A 127 -6.61 16.46 -14.61
C SER A 127 -7.06 17.41 -13.51
N GLU A 128 -6.81 18.72 -13.66
CA GLU A 128 -7.16 19.75 -12.69
C GLU A 128 -6.64 19.44 -11.28
N GLY A 129 -5.44 18.85 -11.18
CA GLY A 129 -4.82 18.49 -9.90
C GLY A 129 -5.24 17.13 -9.33
N ILE A 130 -6.13 16.40 -10.01
CA ILE A 130 -6.60 15.10 -9.55
C ILE A 130 -5.59 14.01 -9.94
N ILE A 131 -5.06 13.31 -8.94
CA ILE A 131 -4.17 12.15 -9.11
C ILE A 131 -5.02 10.93 -9.42
N GLU A 132 -5.31 10.70 -10.69
CA GLU A 132 -6.10 9.57 -11.17
C GLU A 132 -5.61 9.10 -12.54
N TYR A 133 -5.92 7.86 -12.91
CA TYR A 133 -5.67 7.33 -14.25
C TYR A 133 -6.82 6.43 -14.69
N ASP A 134 -7.04 6.32 -15.99
CA ASP A 134 -8.17 5.57 -16.53
C ASP A 134 -8.02 4.05 -16.35
N MET A 135 -9.18 3.39 -16.30
CA MET A 135 -9.29 1.96 -16.52
C MET A 135 -9.44 1.69 -18.01
N VAL A 136 -8.90 0.59 -18.50
CA VAL A 136 -8.97 0.23 -19.92
C VAL A 136 -9.48 -1.19 -20.09
N ASP A 137 -10.31 -1.42 -21.11
CA ASP A 137 -10.68 -2.75 -21.56
C ASP A 137 -9.42 -3.42 -22.16
N ILE A 138 -9.15 -4.66 -21.75
CA ILE A 138 -8.01 -5.44 -22.23
C ILE A 138 -8.43 -6.77 -22.87
N ALA A 139 -9.46 -6.72 -23.73
CA ALA A 139 -9.98 -7.87 -24.47
C ALA A 139 -8.90 -8.73 -25.15
N ALA A 140 -7.89 -8.12 -25.78
CA ALA A 140 -6.80 -8.87 -26.42
C ALA A 140 -6.00 -9.71 -25.39
N MET A 141 -5.78 -9.17 -24.19
CA MET A 141 -5.14 -9.91 -23.10
C MET A 141 -6.04 -11.02 -22.58
N GLN A 142 -7.35 -10.78 -22.49
CA GLN A 142 -8.33 -11.82 -22.14
C GLN A 142 -8.24 -12.99 -23.12
N THR A 143 -8.28 -12.75 -24.44
CA THR A 143 -8.13 -13.80 -25.46
C THR A 143 -6.80 -14.55 -25.35
N ALA A 144 -5.70 -13.83 -25.08
CA ALA A 144 -4.39 -14.45 -24.89
C ALA A 144 -4.36 -15.34 -23.64
N LEU A 145 -4.97 -14.91 -22.53
CA LEU A 145 -5.10 -15.72 -21.31
C LEU A 145 -5.98 -16.95 -21.54
N ASP A 146 -7.10 -16.78 -22.23
CA ASP A 146 -8.03 -17.86 -22.56
C ASP A 146 -7.32 -18.95 -23.35
N SER A 147 -6.53 -18.55 -24.35
CA SER A 147 -5.73 -19.46 -25.18
C SER A 147 -4.62 -20.13 -24.38
N ARG A 148 -3.89 -19.36 -23.55
CA ARG A 148 -2.76 -19.87 -22.76
C ARG A 148 -3.19 -20.90 -21.72
N TYR A 149 -4.35 -20.72 -21.12
CA TYR A 149 -4.84 -21.57 -20.04
C TYR A 149 -5.95 -22.55 -20.49
N GLY A 150 -6.33 -22.52 -21.77
CA GLY A 150 -7.38 -23.38 -22.34
C GLY A 150 -8.74 -23.20 -21.68
N LYS A 151 -9.04 -21.99 -21.19
CA LYS A 151 -10.27 -21.68 -20.44
C LYS A 151 -10.73 -20.26 -20.70
N ALA A 152 -11.95 -20.10 -21.18
CA ALA A 152 -12.56 -18.78 -21.34
C ALA A 152 -12.82 -18.11 -19.98
N LEU A 153 -12.32 -16.89 -19.79
CA LEU A 153 -12.68 -16.05 -18.66
C LEU A 153 -14.08 -15.44 -18.90
N PRO A 154 -15.05 -15.63 -17.98
CA PRO A 154 -16.37 -15.03 -18.14
C PRO A 154 -16.33 -13.50 -17.96
N GLY A 155 -17.23 -12.81 -18.65
CA GLY A 155 -17.36 -11.35 -18.56
C GLY A 155 -16.29 -10.58 -19.33
N LYS A 156 -15.96 -9.38 -18.84
CA LYS A 156 -14.96 -8.48 -19.43
C LYS A 156 -13.77 -8.30 -18.51
N LEU A 157 -12.56 -8.36 -19.07
CA LEU A 157 -11.33 -8.06 -18.36
C LEU A 157 -10.93 -6.59 -18.53
N TRP A 158 -10.79 -5.89 -17.40
CA TRP A 158 -10.36 -4.51 -17.34
C TRP A 158 -9.04 -4.38 -16.58
N LEU A 159 -8.24 -3.38 -16.92
CA LEU A 159 -7.01 -3.02 -16.22
C LEU A 159 -7.13 -1.64 -15.59
N LYS A 160 -7.04 -1.57 -14.26
CA LYS A 160 -6.86 -0.31 -13.53
C LYS A 160 -5.38 0.09 -13.54
N LYS A 161 -5.02 1.12 -14.30
CA LYS A 161 -3.62 1.47 -14.59
C LYS A 161 -2.97 2.35 -13.51
N ASP A 162 -2.98 1.89 -12.26
CA ASP A 162 -2.29 2.61 -11.19
C ASP A 162 -0.76 2.68 -11.40
N SER A 163 -0.20 1.83 -12.26
CA SER A 163 1.16 1.91 -12.78
C SER A 163 1.46 3.20 -13.58
N HIS A 164 0.44 3.92 -14.02
CA HIS A 164 0.58 5.16 -14.79
C HIS A 164 0.15 6.39 -14.01
N LEU A 165 -0.16 6.25 -12.71
CA LEU A 165 -0.54 7.42 -11.90
C LEU A 165 0.55 8.50 -11.97
N PRO A 166 0.16 9.78 -12.15
CA PRO A 166 1.11 10.88 -12.22
C PRO A 166 2.02 10.98 -10.98
N ILE A 167 3.06 11.80 -11.08
CA ILE A 167 4.07 12.07 -10.03
C ILE A 167 5.04 10.90 -9.82
N SER A 168 4.55 9.73 -9.37
CA SER A 168 5.42 8.61 -8.97
C SER A 168 5.17 7.27 -9.69
N GLY A 169 4.22 7.20 -10.63
CA GLY A 169 4.09 6.06 -11.55
C GLY A 169 3.73 4.73 -10.88
N SER A 170 2.95 4.76 -9.80
CA SER A 170 2.48 3.55 -9.12
C SER A 170 1.29 3.81 -8.23
N ILE A 171 0.67 2.74 -7.70
CA ILE A 171 -0.37 2.83 -6.66
C ILE A 171 0.07 3.65 -5.43
N LYS A 172 1.39 3.75 -5.19
CA LYS A 172 1.93 4.55 -4.09
C LYS A 172 1.72 6.05 -4.31
N ALA A 173 1.41 6.51 -5.52
CA ALA A 173 0.98 7.89 -5.76
C ALA A 173 -0.33 8.22 -5.07
N ARG A 174 -1.18 7.22 -4.78
CA ARG A 174 -2.39 7.43 -3.97
C ARG A 174 -2.04 7.63 -2.51
N VAL A 175 -1.18 6.79 -1.97
CA VAL A 175 -0.98 6.69 -0.52
C VAL A 175 0.15 7.55 0.01
N GLY A 176 1.35 7.45 -0.55
CA GLY A 176 2.50 8.20 -0.05
C GLY A 176 2.31 9.70 -0.22
N ILE A 177 1.64 10.11 -1.30
CA ILE A 177 1.27 11.51 -1.50
C ILE A 177 0.22 11.92 -0.47
N TYR A 178 -0.88 11.17 -0.34
CA TYR A 178 -1.93 11.50 0.61
C TYR A 178 -1.43 11.61 2.06
N GLU A 179 -0.53 10.72 2.50
CA GLU A 179 0.09 10.78 3.83
C GLU A 179 0.81 12.11 4.07
N VAL A 180 1.63 12.52 3.11
CA VAL A 180 2.36 13.79 3.16
C VAL A 180 1.38 14.97 3.18
N LEU A 181 0.31 14.92 2.37
CA LEU A 181 -0.71 15.97 2.34
C LEU A 181 -1.49 16.06 3.65
N VAL A 182 -1.80 14.94 4.31
CA VAL A 182 -2.43 14.92 5.64
C VAL A 182 -1.53 15.64 6.64
N HIS A 183 -0.25 15.29 6.69
CA HIS A 183 0.70 15.90 7.60
C HIS A 183 0.88 17.40 7.32
N ALA A 184 1.03 17.78 6.05
CA ALA A 184 1.17 19.18 5.64
C ALA A 184 -0.06 20.02 6.01
N GLU A 185 -1.27 19.51 5.77
CA GLU A 185 -2.52 20.20 6.13
C GLU A 185 -2.61 20.41 7.64
N GLN A 186 -2.28 19.38 8.43
CA GLN A 186 -2.31 19.48 9.90
C GLN A 186 -1.38 20.58 10.41
N LEU A 187 -0.13 20.59 9.96
CA LEU A 187 0.84 21.61 10.36
C LEU A 187 0.40 23.01 9.93
N ALA A 188 -0.05 23.15 8.69
CA ALA A 188 -0.44 24.45 8.14
C ALA A 188 -1.68 25.02 8.84
N LEU A 189 -2.68 24.19 9.16
CA LEU A 189 -3.85 24.59 9.94
C LEU A 189 -3.47 24.97 11.38
N GLN A 190 -2.60 24.19 12.03
CA GLN A 190 -2.18 24.44 13.42
C GLN A 190 -1.39 25.76 13.57
N ALA A 191 -0.55 26.08 12.58
CA ALA A 191 0.20 27.33 12.56
C ALA A 191 -0.57 28.52 11.94
N GLY A 192 -1.82 28.30 11.52
CA GLY A 192 -2.68 29.36 10.96
C GLY A 192 -2.25 29.87 9.58
N LEU A 193 -1.46 29.09 8.82
CA LEU A 193 -1.08 29.47 7.45
C LEU A 193 -2.25 29.41 6.48
N ILE A 194 -3.19 28.50 6.72
CA ILE A 194 -4.41 28.31 5.93
C ILE A 194 -5.57 27.87 6.85
N THR A 195 -6.78 27.92 6.31
CA THR A 195 -8.00 27.29 6.81
C THR A 195 -8.51 26.25 5.81
N VAL A 196 -9.48 25.43 6.21
CA VAL A 196 -10.06 24.39 5.32
C VAL A 196 -10.87 24.96 4.14
N THR A 197 -11.22 26.25 4.18
CA THR A 197 -11.96 26.95 3.13
C THR A 197 -11.07 27.77 2.20
N ASP A 198 -9.79 27.92 2.53
CA ASP A 198 -8.85 28.69 1.73
C ASP A 198 -8.46 27.97 0.44
N ASP A 199 -7.91 28.75 -0.48
CA ASP A 199 -7.27 28.21 -1.68
C ASP A 199 -5.86 27.69 -1.36
N TYR A 200 -5.65 26.38 -1.53
CA TYR A 200 -4.40 25.73 -1.15
C TYR A 200 -3.24 26.07 -2.08
N ARG A 201 -3.45 26.81 -3.19
CA ARG A 201 -2.36 27.43 -3.97
C ARG A 201 -1.43 28.28 -3.10
N GLN A 202 -1.94 28.82 -2.00
CA GLN A 202 -1.15 29.54 -1.01
C GLN A 202 0.01 28.72 -0.42
N LEU A 203 -0.13 27.38 -0.36
CA LEU A 203 0.93 26.49 0.11
C LEU A 203 2.12 26.36 -0.86
N ALA A 204 2.04 26.95 -2.07
CA ALA A 204 3.10 26.92 -3.07
C ALA A 204 4.03 28.15 -3.02
N ASN A 205 3.77 29.13 -2.14
CA ASN A 205 4.62 30.31 -2.00
C ASN A 205 5.89 30.03 -1.17
N GLU A 206 6.86 30.95 -1.21
CA GLU A 206 8.14 30.78 -0.51
C GLU A 206 8.00 30.73 1.01
N ASP A 207 7.08 31.51 1.59
CA ASP A 207 6.83 31.53 3.04
C ASP A 207 6.33 30.18 3.55
N ALA A 208 5.37 29.56 2.84
CA ALA A 208 4.87 28.23 3.16
C ALA A 208 5.96 27.16 2.98
N ARG A 209 6.76 27.24 1.92
CA ARG A 209 7.90 26.33 1.73
C ARG A 209 8.95 26.49 2.83
N HIS A 210 9.23 27.72 3.26
CA HIS A 210 10.13 28.00 4.37
C HIS A 210 9.58 27.42 5.68
N PHE A 211 8.27 27.59 5.94
CA PHE A 211 7.60 26.97 7.08
C PHE A 211 7.76 25.43 7.07
N PHE A 212 7.42 24.76 5.97
CA PHE A 212 7.56 23.30 5.89
C PHE A 212 9.01 22.81 6.01
N SER A 213 10.00 23.63 5.63
CA SER A 213 11.42 23.29 5.74
C SER A 213 11.94 23.16 7.18
N GLN A 214 11.16 23.64 8.15
CA GLN A 214 11.41 23.46 9.58
C GLN A 214 11.08 22.03 10.06
N TYR A 215 10.29 21.30 9.28
CA TYR A 215 9.85 19.94 9.58
C TYR A 215 10.55 18.91 8.69
N ARG A 216 10.59 17.67 9.17
CA ARG A 216 11.26 16.55 8.50
C ARG A 216 10.28 15.40 8.28
N ILE A 217 10.46 14.68 7.18
CA ILE A 217 9.76 13.42 6.92
C ILE A 217 10.80 12.33 6.69
N ALA A 218 10.66 11.21 7.39
CA ALA A 218 11.52 10.05 7.22
C ALA A 218 10.69 8.83 6.81
N VAL A 219 11.23 7.99 5.91
CA VAL A 219 10.59 6.73 5.53
C VAL A 219 11.62 5.65 5.23
N GLY A 220 11.39 4.45 5.75
CA GLY A 220 12.11 3.24 5.30
C GLY A 220 11.42 2.63 4.08
N SER A 221 12.02 2.71 2.89
CA SER A 221 11.44 2.11 1.69
C SER A 221 12.45 1.95 0.56
N THR A 222 12.63 0.73 0.06
CA THR A 222 13.39 0.47 -1.18
C THR A 222 12.55 0.64 -2.45
N GLY A 223 11.26 0.97 -2.25
CA GLY A 223 10.20 0.82 -3.23
C GLY A 223 9.61 2.14 -3.72
N ASN A 224 8.39 2.04 -4.23
CA ASN A 224 7.67 3.20 -4.76
C ASN A 224 7.03 4.05 -3.65
N LEU A 225 6.97 3.55 -2.40
CA LEU A 225 6.45 4.32 -1.27
C LEU A 225 7.42 5.47 -0.95
N GLY A 226 8.71 5.16 -0.78
CA GLY A 226 9.76 6.17 -0.61
C GLY A 226 9.81 7.15 -1.77
N MET A 227 9.62 6.68 -3.01
CA MET A 227 9.54 7.56 -4.19
C MET A 227 8.39 8.58 -4.09
N SER A 228 7.18 8.13 -3.75
CA SER A 228 6.01 9.02 -3.61
C SER A 228 6.18 10.05 -2.50
N ILE A 229 6.60 9.58 -1.33
CA ILE A 229 6.79 10.43 -0.14
C ILE A 229 7.90 11.43 -0.39
N GLY A 230 9.03 10.97 -0.92
CA GLY A 230 10.19 11.78 -1.25
C GLY A 230 9.84 12.93 -2.19
N ILE A 231 9.24 12.62 -3.33
CA ILE A 231 8.86 13.63 -4.33
C ILE A 231 7.86 14.63 -3.73
N MET A 232 6.81 14.16 -3.06
CA MET A 232 5.77 15.05 -2.53
C MET A 232 6.29 15.92 -1.38
N GLY A 233 6.99 15.31 -0.41
CA GLY A 233 7.52 16.02 0.75
C GLY A 233 8.51 17.12 0.35
N ALA A 234 9.46 16.79 -0.53
CA ALA A 234 10.42 17.77 -1.02
C ALA A 234 9.78 18.87 -1.87
N THR A 235 8.72 18.54 -2.62
CA THR A 235 7.96 19.55 -3.39
C THR A 235 7.28 20.57 -2.47
N LEU A 236 6.68 20.13 -1.37
CA LEU A 236 6.10 21.01 -0.33
C LEU A 236 7.15 21.83 0.42
N GLY A 237 8.39 21.35 0.50
CA GLY A 237 9.50 22.03 1.17
C GLY A 237 9.99 21.35 2.43
N PHE A 238 9.45 20.18 2.80
CA PHE A 238 9.96 19.37 3.91
C PHE A 238 11.39 18.91 3.64
N LYS A 239 12.18 18.74 4.70
CA LYS A 239 13.44 17.98 4.64
C LYS A 239 13.11 16.50 4.67
N VAL A 240 13.31 15.79 3.57
CA VAL A 240 12.93 14.37 3.47
C VAL A 240 14.15 13.46 3.47
N SER A 241 14.12 12.41 4.30
CA SER A 241 15.06 11.29 4.23
C SER A 241 14.38 9.98 3.84
N VAL A 242 14.96 9.27 2.88
CA VAL A 242 14.50 7.94 2.45
C VAL A 242 15.61 6.94 2.77
N HIS A 243 15.30 6.04 3.70
CA HIS A 243 16.20 4.99 4.18
C HIS A 243 16.00 3.75 3.31
N MET A 244 17.05 3.31 2.63
CA MET A 244 17.02 2.22 1.66
C MET A 244 18.16 1.24 1.89
N SER A 245 17.95 -0.04 1.60
CA SER A 245 19.06 -0.99 1.46
C SER A 245 19.88 -0.66 0.20
N ALA A 246 21.16 -1.00 0.22
CA ALA A 246 22.13 -0.68 -0.83
C ALA A 246 21.78 -1.34 -2.17
N ASP A 247 21.07 -2.47 -2.15
CA ASP A 247 20.57 -3.19 -3.33
C ASP A 247 19.41 -2.49 -4.05
N ALA A 248 18.87 -1.40 -3.47
CA ALA A 248 17.85 -0.61 -4.13
C ALA A 248 18.33 -0.08 -5.49
N ARG A 249 17.44 -0.12 -6.48
CA ARG A 249 17.76 0.26 -7.87
C ARG A 249 18.28 1.70 -7.95
N GLN A 250 19.45 1.88 -8.57
CA GLN A 250 20.15 3.16 -8.65
C GLN A 250 19.27 4.31 -9.19
N TRP A 251 18.50 4.06 -10.25
CA TRP A 251 17.62 5.07 -10.84
C TRP A 251 16.59 5.64 -9.85
N LYS A 252 16.19 4.88 -8.82
CA LYS A 252 15.29 5.39 -7.76
C LYS A 252 16.02 6.36 -6.83
N LYS A 253 17.24 6.00 -6.43
CA LYS A 253 18.10 6.84 -5.59
C LYS A 253 18.40 8.16 -6.30
N ASP A 254 18.79 8.09 -7.57
CA ASP A 254 19.10 9.27 -8.38
C ASP A 254 17.89 10.18 -8.55
N ARG A 255 16.71 9.59 -8.82
CA ARG A 255 15.47 10.35 -8.95
C ARG A 255 15.07 11.04 -7.65
N LEU A 256 15.23 10.39 -6.50
CA LEU A 256 15.00 11.00 -5.18
C LEU A 256 15.97 12.15 -4.93
N ARG A 257 17.28 11.94 -5.15
CA ARG A 257 18.33 12.96 -5.00
C ARG A 257 18.09 14.16 -5.90
N ALA A 258 17.64 13.95 -7.13
CA ALA A 258 17.29 15.01 -8.06
C ALA A 258 16.11 15.88 -7.57
N HIS A 259 15.28 15.38 -6.65
CA HIS A 259 14.23 16.14 -5.98
C HIS A 259 14.68 16.73 -4.63
N GLY A 260 15.97 16.66 -4.29
CA GLY A 260 16.51 17.18 -3.02
C GLY A 260 16.24 16.29 -1.81
N VAL A 261 15.88 15.02 -2.03
CA VAL A 261 15.68 14.05 -0.95
C VAL A 261 17.02 13.48 -0.51
N ASP A 262 17.22 13.39 0.81
CA ASP A 262 18.36 12.69 1.40
C ASP A 262 18.14 11.17 1.30
N VAL A 263 19.05 10.47 0.61
CA VAL A 263 18.94 9.02 0.40
C VAL A 263 20.01 8.33 1.23
N VAL A 264 19.57 7.74 2.35
CA VAL A 264 20.43 7.04 3.31
C VAL A 264 20.49 5.56 2.95
N GLU A 265 21.69 5.07 2.69
CA GLU A 265 21.92 3.70 2.22
C GLU A 265 22.50 2.81 3.32
N TYR A 266 21.92 1.64 3.51
CA TYR A 266 22.38 0.61 4.45
C TYR A 266 22.88 -0.61 3.69
N GLN A 267 24.04 -1.15 4.09
CA GLN A 267 24.56 -2.39 3.48
C GLN A 267 23.70 -3.61 3.84
N GLN A 268 22.91 -3.51 4.92
CA GLN A 268 21.99 -4.53 5.39
C GLN A 268 20.67 -4.54 4.60
N ASP A 269 19.79 -5.48 4.95
CA ASP A 269 18.49 -5.64 4.31
C ASP A 269 17.51 -4.49 4.59
N TYR A 270 16.37 -4.56 3.91
CA TYR A 270 15.28 -3.60 4.02
C TYR A 270 14.76 -3.40 5.45
N GLY A 271 14.67 -4.47 6.26
CA GLY A 271 14.14 -4.38 7.62
C GLY A 271 15.01 -3.51 8.51
N VAL A 272 16.33 -3.66 8.37
CA VAL A 272 17.29 -2.80 9.08
C VAL A 272 17.16 -1.34 8.63
N ALA A 273 16.98 -1.06 7.34
CA ALA A 273 16.80 0.31 6.85
C ALA A 273 15.55 0.99 7.45
N VAL A 274 14.44 0.26 7.59
CA VAL A 274 13.21 0.76 8.24
C VAL A 274 13.46 1.07 9.71
N GLU A 275 14.07 0.15 10.44
CA GLU A 275 14.35 0.30 11.87
C GLU A 275 15.29 1.48 12.15
N GLN A 276 16.34 1.63 11.34
CA GLN A 276 17.26 2.76 11.46
C GLN A 276 16.58 4.10 11.12
N GLY A 277 15.70 4.13 10.12
CA GLY A 277 14.89 5.31 9.82
C GLY A 277 13.97 5.68 10.97
N ARG A 278 13.32 4.68 11.60
CA ARG A 278 12.44 4.88 12.76
C ARG A 278 13.23 5.46 13.94
N LYS A 279 14.38 4.87 14.27
CA LYS A 279 15.27 5.36 15.34
C LYS A 279 15.78 6.78 15.08
N ALA A 280 16.13 7.11 13.83
CA ALA A 280 16.61 8.45 13.48
C ALA A 280 15.54 9.55 13.67
N ALA A 281 14.26 9.19 13.62
CA ALA A 281 13.14 10.10 13.82
C ALA A 281 12.60 10.12 15.25
N GLN A 282 12.86 9.07 16.05
CA GLN A 282 12.21 8.82 17.34
C GLN A 282 12.40 9.97 18.35
N ASP A 283 13.57 10.60 18.35
CA ASP A 283 13.93 11.66 19.31
C ASP A 283 13.77 13.07 18.74
N ASP A 284 13.31 13.22 17.49
CA ASP A 284 13.11 14.52 16.85
C ASP A 284 11.61 14.87 16.76
N PRO A 285 11.10 15.80 17.58
CA PRO A 285 9.69 16.16 17.58
C PRO A 285 9.22 16.84 16.27
N TYR A 286 10.15 17.26 15.41
CA TYR A 286 9.86 17.83 14.09
C TYR A 286 9.98 16.80 12.97
N CYS A 287 10.33 15.53 13.27
CA CYS A 287 10.48 14.47 12.29
C CYS A 287 9.30 13.50 12.33
N PHE A 288 8.52 13.50 11.25
CA PHE A 288 7.46 12.53 11.06
C PHE A 288 7.99 11.28 10.34
N PHE A 289 8.08 10.16 11.05
CA PHE A 289 8.38 8.87 10.44
C PHE A 289 7.11 8.22 9.87
N ILE A 290 7.10 7.95 8.57
CA ILE A 290 5.97 7.27 7.93
C ILE A 290 6.11 5.76 8.09
N ASP A 291 5.22 5.21 8.92
CA ASP A 291 5.09 3.79 9.22
C ASP A 291 4.01 3.13 8.36
N ASP A 292 4.42 2.32 7.37
CA ASP A 292 3.49 1.67 6.44
C ASP A 292 2.78 0.45 7.01
N GLU A 293 3.19 -0.02 8.19
CA GLU A 293 2.53 -1.13 8.89
C GLU A 293 1.31 -0.66 9.68
N ASN A 294 1.32 0.59 10.16
CA ASN A 294 0.34 1.08 11.13
C ASN A 294 -0.45 2.33 10.68
N SER A 295 -0.07 3.00 9.59
CA SER A 295 -0.73 4.23 9.18
C SER A 295 -2.13 3.99 8.60
N ARG A 296 -3.14 4.43 9.35
CA ARG A 296 -4.54 4.54 8.87
C ARG A 296 -4.68 5.54 7.74
N SER A 297 -3.85 6.58 7.71
CA SER A 297 -3.86 7.61 6.67
C SER A 297 -3.39 7.03 5.33
N LEU A 298 -2.34 6.20 5.32
CA LEU A 298 -1.93 5.46 4.12
C LEU A 298 -3.06 4.55 3.63
N PHE A 299 -3.74 3.86 4.53
CA PHE A 299 -4.90 3.03 4.16
C PHE A 299 -6.02 3.87 3.52
N LEU A 300 -6.41 4.99 4.12
CA LEU A 300 -7.44 5.89 3.57
C LEU A 300 -7.06 6.44 2.18
N GLY A 301 -5.78 6.71 1.95
CA GLY A 301 -5.28 7.10 0.63
C GLY A 301 -5.55 6.04 -0.46
N TYR A 302 -5.52 4.75 -0.13
CA TYR A 302 -5.92 3.69 -1.07
C TYR A 302 -7.43 3.68 -1.28
N VAL A 303 -8.21 3.79 -0.20
CA VAL A 303 -9.66 3.54 -0.22
C VAL A 303 -10.42 4.55 -1.08
N VAL A 304 -9.92 5.78 -1.21
CA VAL A 304 -10.48 6.79 -2.15
C VAL A 304 -10.58 6.24 -3.60
N ALA A 305 -9.72 5.29 -3.98
CA ALA A 305 -9.79 4.65 -5.30
C ALA A 305 -11.11 3.90 -5.55
N GLY A 306 -11.80 3.45 -4.50
CA GLY A 306 -13.08 2.72 -4.62
C GLY A 306 -14.16 3.58 -5.26
N ASP A 307 -14.40 4.77 -4.73
CA ASP A 307 -15.41 5.70 -5.27
C ASP A 307 -15.02 6.23 -6.66
N ARG A 308 -13.72 6.45 -6.90
CA ARG A 308 -13.23 6.87 -8.21
C ARG A 308 -13.39 5.77 -9.27
N LEU A 309 -13.10 4.53 -8.92
CA LEU A 309 -13.32 3.38 -9.79
C LEU A 309 -14.81 3.19 -10.08
N LYS A 310 -15.68 3.32 -9.06
CA LYS A 310 -17.14 3.30 -9.24
C LYS A 310 -17.59 4.36 -10.24
N ALA A 311 -17.08 5.59 -10.13
CA ALA A 311 -17.39 6.66 -11.09
C ALA A 311 -16.92 6.31 -12.51
N GLN A 312 -15.73 5.69 -12.67
CA GLN A 312 -15.25 5.20 -13.97
C GLN A 312 -16.20 4.14 -14.55
N PHE A 313 -16.61 3.14 -13.76
CA PHE A 313 -17.57 2.13 -14.19
C PHE A 313 -18.91 2.70 -14.65
N VAL A 314 -19.44 3.71 -13.94
CA VAL A 314 -20.70 4.36 -14.32
C VAL A 314 -20.59 5.10 -15.67
N ARG A 315 -19.39 5.57 -16.03
CA ARG A 315 -19.15 6.21 -17.34
C ARG A 315 -18.99 5.19 -18.46
N GLU A 316 -18.29 4.09 -18.20
CA GLU A 316 -17.88 3.11 -19.23
C GLU A 316 -18.89 1.96 -19.44
N ILE A 317 -19.77 1.68 -18.47
CA ILE A 317 -20.71 0.55 -18.53
C ILE A 317 -22.16 1.05 -18.51
N THR A 318 -22.96 0.53 -19.45
CA THR A 318 -24.40 0.83 -19.58
C THR A 318 -25.16 0.46 -18.29
N ARG A 319 -25.99 1.39 -17.79
CA ARG A 319 -26.88 1.19 -16.64
C ARG A 319 -27.91 0.09 -16.94
N GLY A 320 -28.20 -0.78 -15.96
CA GLY A 320 -29.38 -1.66 -16.00
C GLY A 320 -29.18 -3.15 -15.71
N SER A 321 -27.95 -3.62 -15.45
CA SER A 321 -27.70 -5.03 -15.11
C SER A 321 -26.90 -5.17 -13.82
N ALA A 322 -27.17 -6.22 -13.05
CA ALA A 322 -26.37 -6.59 -11.90
C ALA A 322 -25.05 -7.20 -12.38
N TYR A 323 -23.92 -6.60 -11.99
CA TYR A 323 -22.58 -7.09 -12.32
C TYR A 323 -21.87 -7.57 -11.05
N VAL A 324 -21.09 -8.64 -11.18
CA VAL A 324 -20.13 -9.06 -10.16
C VAL A 324 -18.75 -8.55 -10.57
N LEU A 325 -18.13 -7.74 -9.72
CA LEU A 325 -16.77 -7.25 -9.92
C LEU A 325 -15.79 -8.14 -9.14
N ALA A 326 -14.90 -8.83 -9.85
CA ALA A 326 -13.75 -9.50 -9.27
C ALA A 326 -12.49 -8.66 -9.51
N VAL A 327 -11.80 -8.28 -8.44
CA VAL A 327 -10.56 -7.50 -8.51
C VAL A 327 -9.38 -8.40 -8.19
N ARG A 328 -8.37 -8.41 -9.06
CA ARG A 328 -7.09 -9.10 -8.84
C ARG A 328 -5.94 -8.14 -9.06
N ARG A 329 -4.97 -8.12 -8.14
CA ARG A 329 -3.70 -7.42 -8.34
C ARG A 329 -2.93 -8.11 -9.48
N ALA A 330 -2.61 -7.37 -10.53
CA ALA A 330 -1.68 -7.84 -11.56
C ALA A 330 -0.28 -8.00 -10.92
N ALA A 331 0.33 -9.17 -11.13
CA ALA A 331 1.68 -9.47 -10.68
C ALA A 331 2.72 -8.89 -11.64
#